data_AF-A0A9C9Y4Z2-F1
#
_entry.id   AF-A0A9C9Y4Z2-F1
#
_cell.length_a   1.000
_cell.length_b   1.000
_cell.length_c   1.000
_cell.angle_alpha   90.00
_cell.angle_beta   90.00
_cell.angle_gamma   90.00
#
_symmetry.space_group_name_H-M   'P 1'
#
loop_
_entity.id
_entity.type
_entity.pdbx_description
1 polymer ?
#
loop_
_entity_poly.entity_id
_entity_poly.type
_entity_poly.pdbx_seq_one_letter_code
_entity_poly.pdbx_strand_id
1 'polypeptide(L)'
;MKEVKITTTYQIFESKNELPKEIISLFKQAEIARNNAYAPYSNFQVGAAILFDNGTIVTGSNQENAAYPSGMCAERVAIYHAGSKYPNLTIK
;
A
#
# COMPACT_ATOMS: atom_id res chain seq x y z
N MET A 1 2.35 20.54 -31.42
CA MET A 1 1.42 20.07 -30.37
C MET A 1 1.14 18.60 -30.64
N LYS A 2 1.34 17.69 -29.68
CA LYS A 2 1.17 16.25 -29.90
C LYS A 2 -0.07 15.78 -29.14
N GLU A 3 -1.04 15.23 -29.85
CA GLU A 3 -2.28 14.73 -29.26
C GLU A 3 -2.04 13.31 -28.74
N VAL A 4 -2.30 13.08 -27.46
CA VAL A 4 -2.18 11.76 -26.83
C VAL A 4 -3.54 11.41 -26.24
N LYS A 5 -4.19 10.37 -26.80
CA LYS A 5 -5.46 9.85 -26.29
C LYS A 5 -5.19 8.57 -25.48
N ILE A 6 -5.54 8.60 -24.20
CA ILE A 6 -5.48 7.44 -23.30
C ILE A 6 -6.92 6.98 -23.09
N THR A 7 -7.19 5.69 -23.28
CA THR A 7 -8.49 5.07 -23.02
C THR A 7 -8.24 3.83 -22.19
N THR A 8 -9.04 3.62 -21.12
CA THR A 8 -8.90 2.47 -20.22
C THR A 8 -10.24 1.84 -19.94
N THR A 9 -10.22 0.55 -19.65
CA THR A 9 -11.34 -0.22 -19.10
C THR A 9 -11.01 -0.61 -17.67
N TYR A 10 -12.03 -0.84 -16.85
CA TYR A 10 -11.88 -1.30 -15.47
C TYR A 10 -13.01 -2.27 -15.12
N GLN A 11 -12.74 -3.13 -14.14
CA GLN A 11 -13.73 -4.02 -13.55
C GLN A 11 -14.17 -3.44 -12.21
N ILE A 12 -15.48 -3.48 -11.95
CA ILE A 12 -16.06 -3.10 -10.67
C ILE A 12 -16.43 -4.40 -9.95
N PHE A 13 -16.02 -4.49 -8.69
CA PHE A 13 -16.49 -5.53 -7.77
C PHE A 13 -17.43 -4.86 -6.77
N GLU A 14 -18.63 -5.41 -6.58
CA GLU A 14 -19.64 -4.81 -5.69
C GLU A 14 -19.29 -5.07 -4.22
N SER A 15 -18.53 -6.13 -3.95
CA SER A 15 -18.16 -6.52 -2.60
C SER A 15 -16.72 -7.05 -2.49
N LYS A 16 -16.14 -6.93 -1.29
CA LYS A 16 -14.82 -7.48 -0.95
C LYS A 16 -14.74 -9.00 -1.18
N ASN A 17 -15.87 -9.70 -1.13
CA ASN A 17 -15.93 -11.15 -1.28
C ASN A 17 -15.76 -11.63 -2.73
N GLU A 18 -15.94 -10.74 -3.71
CA GLU A 18 -15.71 -11.04 -5.13
C GLU A 18 -14.24 -10.90 -5.53
N LEU A 19 -13.41 -10.31 -4.66
CA LEU A 19 -11.99 -10.13 -4.94
C LEU A 19 -11.25 -11.47 -4.95
N PRO A 20 -10.17 -11.60 -5.74
CA PRO A 20 -9.28 -12.74 -5.65
C PRO A 20 -8.79 -12.96 -4.22
N LYS A 21 -8.68 -14.22 -3.78
CA LYS A 21 -8.28 -14.58 -2.40
C LYS A 21 -6.99 -13.90 -1.95
N GLU A 22 -6.04 -13.76 -2.85
CA GLU A 22 -4.77 -13.09 -2.63
C GLU A 22 -4.93 -11.60 -2.33
N ILE A 23 -5.81 -10.91 -3.06
CA ILE A 23 -6.15 -9.50 -2.83
C ILE A 23 -6.88 -9.34 -1.50
N ILE A 24 -7.81 -10.24 -1.16
CA ILE A 24 -8.47 -10.24 0.16
C ILE A 24 -7.43 -10.36 1.30
N SER A 25 -6.44 -11.24 1.13
CA SER A 25 -5.34 -11.39 2.09
C SER A 25 -4.54 -10.10 2.24
N LEU A 26 -4.17 -9.44 1.13
CA LEU A 26 -3.46 -8.17 1.17
C LEU A 26 -4.27 -7.05 1.82
N PHE A 27 -5.56 -6.94 1.51
CA PHE A 27 -6.46 -5.99 2.19
C PHE A 27 -6.44 -6.20 3.71
N LYS A 28 -6.51 -7.45 4.17
CA LYS A 28 -6.46 -7.77 5.60
C LYS A 28 -5.12 -7.39 6.22
N GLN A 29 -4.00 -7.62 5.53
CA GLN A 29 -2.67 -7.22 6.03
C GLN A 29 -2.52 -5.69 6.10
N ALA A 30 -3.06 -4.96 5.12
CA ALA A 30 -3.08 -3.51 5.13
C ALA A 30 -3.97 -2.96 6.26
N GLU A 31 -5.15 -3.55 6.49
CA GLU A 31 -6.03 -3.21 7.63
C GLU A 31 -5.33 -3.41 8.98
N ILE A 32 -4.56 -4.49 9.13
CA ILE A 32 -3.76 -4.74 10.34
C ILE A 32 -2.65 -3.69 10.47
N ALA A 33 -1.91 -3.41 9.39
CA ALA A 33 -0.82 -2.44 9.39
C ALA A 33 -1.31 -1.02 9.73
N ARG A 34 -2.50 -0.63 9.25
CA ARG A 34 -3.13 0.65 9.55
C ARG A 34 -3.22 0.95 11.04
N ASN A 35 -3.47 -0.07 11.87
CA ASN A 35 -3.58 0.10 13.32
C ASN A 35 -2.27 0.52 14.00
N ASN A 36 -1.14 0.40 13.30
CA ASN A 36 0.18 0.84 13.75
C ASN A 36 0.59 2.20 13.15
N ALA A 37 -0.35 2.96 12.57
CA ALA A 37 -0.06 4.28 12.04
C ALA A 37 0.31 5.26 13.16
N TYR A 38 1.40 6.01 12.97
CA TYR A 38 1.69 7.19 13.77
C TYR A 38 1.07 8.39 13.07
N ALA A 39 -0.14 8.78 13.48
CA ALA A 39 -0.89 9.87 12.86
C ALA A 39 -1.56 10.81 13.87
N PRO A 40 -0.82 11.38 14.84
CA PRO A 40 -1.42 12.21 15.89
C PRO A 40 -1.90 13.58 15.40
N TYR A 41 -1.51 14.02 14.21
CA TYR A 41 -1.84 15.35 13.71
C TYR A 41 -3.12 15.31 12.88
N SER A 42 -3.24 14.38 11.92
CA SER A 42 -4.46 14.25 11.11
C SER A 42 -5.51 13.31 11.70
N ASN A 43 -5.10 12.38 12.57
CA ASN A 43 -5.89 11.22 12.99
C ASN A 43 -6.34 10.31 11.82
N PHE A 44 -5.73 10.46 10.64
CA PHE A 44 -6.04 9.69 9.46
C PHE A 44 -5.04 8.54 9.30
N GLN A 45 -5.49 7.33 9.65
CA GLN A 45 -4.65 6.13 9.64
C GLN A 45 -4.73 5.42 8.29
N VAL A 46 -3.57 5.14 7.71
CA VAL A 46 -3.42 4.43 6.43
C VAL A 46 -2.47 3.25 6.62
N GLY A 47 -2.83 2.11 6.04
CA GLY A 47 -1.98 0.92 5.97
C GLY A 47 -1.83 0.46 4.52
N ALA A 48 -0.67 -0.11 4.21
CA ALA A 48 -0.34 -0.67 2.90
C ALA A 48 0.26 -2.06 3.07
N ALA A 49 0.03 -2.93 2.08
CA ALA A 49 0.62 -4.26 1.99
C ALA A 49 1.11 -4.51 0.56
N ILE A 50 2.31 -5.07 0.43
CA ILE A 50 2.98 -5.40 -0.82
C ILE A 50 3.25 -6.88 -0.82
N LEU A 51 2.92 -7.54 -1.93
CA LEU A 51 3.17 -8.95 -2.15
C LEU A 51 4.37 -9.14 -3.08
N PHE A 52 5.29 -10.02 -2.71
CA PHE A 52 6.34 -10.49 -3.61
C PHE A 52 5.92 -11.76 -4.36
N ASP A 53 6.60 -12.02 -5.47
CA ASP A 53 6.44 -13.23 -6.29
C ASP A 53 6.55 -14.55 -5.51
N ASN A 54 7.38 -14.58 -4.46
CA ASN A 54 7.56 -15.73 -3.58
C ASN A 54 6.50 -15.87 -2.47
N GLY A 55 5.48 -15.01 -2.45
CA GLY A 55 4.41 -15.02 -1.45
C GLY A 55 4.70 -14.24 -0.17
N THR A 56 5.90 -13.65 -0.04
CA THR A 56 6.24 -12.78 1.11
C THR A 56 5.40 -11.51 1.07
N ILE A 57 4.86 -11.11 2.22
CA ILE A 57 4.13 -9.84 2.37
C ILE A 57 4.94 -8.87 3.23
N VAL A 58 5.09 -7.64 2.74
CA VAL A 58 5.61 -6.51 3.50
C VAL A 58 4.50 -5.50 3.70
N THR A 59 4.45 -4.91 4.90
CA THR A 59 3.47 -3.89 5.24
C THR A 59 4.13 -2.58 5.66
N GLY A 60 3.36 -1.51 5.57
CA GLY A 60 3.70 -0.18 6.04
C GLY A 60 2.47 0.54 6.56
N SER A 61 2.69 1.52 7.45
CA SER A 61 1.67 2.45 7.95
C SER A 61 2.19 3.88 7.82
N ASN A 62 1.29 4.87 7.70
CA ASN A 62 1.74 6.25 7.60
C ASN A 62 2.43 6.70 8.91
N GLN A 63 3.49 7.49 8.73
CA GLN A 63 4.31 8.06 9.79
C GLN A 63 4.29 9.58 9.64
N GLU A 64 3.50 10.26 10.46
CA GLU A 64 3.43 11.70 10.45
C GLU A 64 4.59 12.35 11.21
N ASN A 65 4.74 13.66 11.03
CA ASN A 65 5.75 14.44 11.70
C ASN A 65 5.22 15.86 11.95
N ALA A 66 5.69 16.51 13.01
CA ALA A 66 5.34 17.90 13.32
C ALA A 66 5.68 18.84 12.15
N ALA A 67 6.80 18.58 11.46
CA ALA A 67 7.09 19.19 10.17
C ALA A 67 6.35 18.41 9.08
N TYR A 68 5.18 18.90 8.65
CA TYR A 68 4.28 18.20 7.73
C TYR A 68 4.94 17.66 6.44
N PRO A 69 5.92 18.36 5.82
CA PRO A 69 6.63 17.83 4.65
C PRO A 69 7.46 16.57 4.91
N SER A 70 7.80 16.29 6.17
CA SER A 70 8.63 15.14 6.57
C SER A 70 7.83 13.86 6.81
N GLY A 71 6.49 13.92 6.74
CA GLY A 71 5.63 12.76 6.87
C GLY A 71 5.82 11.75 5.72
N MET A 72 5.68 10.46 6.03
CA MET A 72 5.72 9.38 5.06
C MET A 72 4.37 8.67 4.97
N CYS A 73 3.89 8.49 3.74
CA CYS A 73 2.68 7.72 3.47
C CYS A 73 2.95 6.22 3.67
N ALA A 74 1.89 5.45 3.94
CA ALA A 74 2.00 4.01 4.21
C ALA A 74 2.67 3.23 3.07
N GLU A 75 2.38 3.63 1.82
CA GLU A 75 2.91 3.05 0.59
C GLU A 75 4.42 3.28 0.49
N ARG A 76 4.89 4.49 0.80
CA ARG A 76 6.33 4.82 0.80
C ARG A 76 7.07 4.00 1.86
N VAL A 77 6.47 3.88 3.05
CA VAL A 77 7.03 3.04 4.12
C VAL A 77 7.10 1.57 3.69
N ALA A 78 6.04 1.03 3.09
CA ALA A 78 6.01 -0.35 2.61
C ALA A 78 7.05 -0.60 1.51
N ILE A 79 7.19 0.32 0.53
CA ILE A 79 8.18 0.22 -0.55
C ILE A 79 9.61 0.29 -0.02
N TYR A 80 9.92 1.20 0.91
CA TYR A 80 11.27 1.28 1.50
C TYR A 80 11.58 0.07 2.40
N HIS A 81 10.59 -0.46 3.11
CA HIS A 81 10.75 -1.69 3.86
C HIS A 81 10.98 -2.88 2.90
N ALA A 82 10.22 -2.96 1.82
CA ALA A 82 10.37 -3.97 0.77
C ALA A 82 11.78 -3.92 0.16
N GLY A 83 12.23 -2.75 -0.29
CA GLY A 83 13.55 -2.57 -0.90
C GLY A 83 14.72 -2.80 0.06
N SER A 84 14.60 -2.43 1.33
CA SER A 84 15.68 -2.62 2.31
C SER A 84 15.81 -4.06 2.80
N LYS A 85 14.69 -4.77 2.96
CA LYS A 85 14.67 -6.15 3.49
C LYS A 85 14.75 -7.21 2.40
N TYR A 86 14.23 -6.92 1.21
CA TYR A 86 14.13 -7.86 0.09
C TYR A 86 14.59 -7.22 -1.25
N PRO A 87 15.85 -6.75 -1.34
CA PRO A 87 16.33 -5.97 -2.49
C PRO A 87 16.31 -6.73 -3.83
N ASN A 88 16.29 -8.07 -3.79
CA ASN A 88 16.35 -8.93 -4.97
C ASN A 88 15.01 -9.62 -5.29
N LEU A 89 13.96 -9.37 -4.51
CA LEU A 89 12.64 -9.98 -4.78
C LEU A 89 11.80 -9.05 -5.65
N THR A 90 11.01 -9.64 -6.54
CA THR A 90 10.13 -8.89 -7.44
C THR A 90 8.76 -8.70 -6.80
N ILE A 91 8.29 -7.46 -6.74
CA ILE A 91 6.91 -7.17 -6.33
C ILE A 91 5.97 -7.74 -7.39
N LYS A 92 4.97 -8.51 -6.96
CA LYS A 92 4.00 -9.19 -7.81
C LYS A 92 2.95 -8.24 -8.38
#